data_AF-A0A924ZQ43-F1
#
_entry.id   AF-A0A924ZQ43-F1
#
_cell.length_a   1.000
_cell.length_b   1.000
_cell.length_c   1.000
_cell.angle_alpha   90.00
_cell.angle_beta   90.00
_cell.angle_gamma   90.00
#
_symmetry.space_group_name_H-M   'P 1'
#
loop_
_entity.id
_entity.type
_entity.pdbx_description
1 polymer ?
#
loop_
_entity_poly.entity_id
_entity_poly.type
_entity_poly.pdbx_seq_one_letter_code
_entity_poly.pdbx_strand_id
1 'polypeptide(L)'
;MTTLTKPRIETLDLLKGLVIVIMAIDHVRDYFHYSSYFFDPTDPALTTIPIFFTRFITNFCAPAFSFLAGVSAFMVGKRKSPNELSQFLLKRGFWLVFVELVVMSFGWCFDITFKTVGFGVIWILGISMIFLAVLIHLPKKAILIFSCVLIFGHNLLDTIHFDN
;
A
#
# COMPACT_ATOMS: atom_id res chain seq x y z
N MET A 1 2.74 24.50 32.98
CA MET A 1 3.19 23.31 32.23
C MET A 1 2.66 23.42 30.80
N THR A 2 3.47 23.95 29.89
CA THR A 2 3.15 23.92 28.45
C THR A 2 3.52 22.53 27.93
N THR A 3 2.52 21.67 27.79
CA THR A 3 2.66 20.43 27.03
C THR A 3 2.99 20.83 25.59
N LEU A 4 4.27 20.76 25.21
CA LEU A 4 4.69 20.84 23.81
C LEU A 4 4.20 19.57 23.11
N THR A 5 2.91 19.54 22.77
CA THR A 5 2.35 18.57 21.84
C THR A 5 3.14 18.74 20.55
N LYS A 6 4.09 17.81 20.28
CA LYS A 6 4.87 17.82 19.05
C LYS A 6 3.87 17.89 17.88
N PRO A 7 3.87 18.97 17.07
CA PRO A 7 2.86 19.13 16.04
C PRO A 7 2.96 17.97 15.05
N ARG A 8 1.79 17.46 14.65
CA ARG A 8 1.67 16.58 13.49
C ARG A 8 2.13 17.35 12.25
N ILE A 9 2.61 16.62 11.25
CA ILE A 9 3.07 17.23 10.01
C ILE A 9 1.85 17.38 9.12
N GLU A 10 1.25 18.56 9.18
CA GLU A 10 0.00 18.87 8.49
C GLU A 10 0.08 18.59 6.99
N THR A 11 1.19 18.95 6.33
CA THR A 11 1.40 18.68 4.90
C THR A 11 1.35 17.19 4.56
N LEU A 12 1.85 16.33 5.45
CA LEU A 12 1.84 14.87 5.27
C LEU A 12 0.41 14.33 5.39
N ASP A 13 -0.35 14.85 6.35
CA ASP A 13 -1.73 14.44 6.58
C ASP A 13 -2.65 14.94 5.44
N LEU A 14 -2.44 16.16 4.96
CA LEU A 14 -3.17 16.74 3.83
C LEU A 14 -2.89 15.99 2.52
N LEU A 15 -1.62 15.64 2.26
CA LEU A 15 -1.26 14.82 1.10
C LEU A 15 -1.91 13.44 1.14
N LYS A 16 -1.89 12.77 2.30
CA LYS A 16 -2.59 11.48 2.47
C LYS A 16 -4.08 11.64 2.21
N GLY A 17 -4.71 12.68 2.76
CA GLY A 17 -6.14 12.97 2.55
C GLY A 17 -6.48 13.15 1.07
N LEU A 18 -5.69 13.95 0.34
CA LEU A 18 -5.85 14.14 -1.10
C LEU A 18 -5.75 12.81 -1.86
N VAL A 19 -4.74 11.99 -1.53
CA VAL A 19 -4.55 10.69 -2.17
C VAL A 19 -5.72 9.74 -1.88
N ILE A 20 -6.30 9.75 -0.66
CA ILE A 20 -7.51 8.96 -0.33
C ILE A 20 -8.68 9.41 -1.20
N VAL A 21 -8.90 10.71 -1.36
CA VAL A 21 -10.01 11.25 -2.17
C VAL A 21 -9.86 10.82 -3.64
N ILE A 22 -8.65 10.92 -4.21
CA ILE A 22 -8.39 10.47 -5.58
C ILE A 22 -8.58 8.95 -5.70
N MET A 23 -8.08 8.18 -4.74
CA MET A 23 -8.21 6.72 -4.71
C MET A 23 -9.68 6.27 -4.66
N ALA A 24 -10.55 7.02 -3.99
CA ALA A 24 -11.98 6.71 -3.94
C ALA A 24 -12.63 6.73 -5.34
N ILE A 25 -12.14 7.55 -6.27
CA ILE A 25 -12.60 7.56 -7.67
C ILE A 25 -12.35 6.20 -8.33
N ASP A 26 -11.17 5.61 -8.08
CA ASP A 26 -10.81 4.29 -8.61
C ASP A 26 -11.74 3.20 -8.09
N HIS A 27 -11.97 3.20 -6.77
CA HIS A 27 -12.82 2.19 -6.13
C HIS A 27 -14.29 2.33 -6.50
N VAL A 28 -14.80 3.55 -6.71
CA VAL A 28 -16.17 3.77 -7.22
C VAL A 28 -16.29 3.23 -8.64
N ARG A 29 -15.30 3.47 -9.52
CA ARG A 29 -15.29 2.90 -10.86
C ARG A 29 -15.25 1.37 -10.81
N ASP A 30 -14.36 0.79 -10.02
CA ASP A 30 -14.24 -0.68 -9.93
C ASP A 30 -15.52 -1.33 -9.42
N TYR A 31 -16.21 -0.69 -8.47
CA TYR A 31 -17.44 -1.24 -7.90
C TYR A 31 -18.67 -1.07 -8.81
N PHE A 32 -18.86 0.10 -9.41
CA PHE A 32 -20.10 0.45 -10.12
C PHE A 32 -20.02 0.40 -11.63
N HIS A 33 -18.83 0.51 -12.23
CA HIS A 33 -18.69 0.56 -13.68
C HIS A 33 -18.67 -0.86 -14.24
N TYR A 34 -19.70 -1.20 -15.03
CA TYR A 34 -19.90 -2.55 -15.58
C TYR A 34 -18.65 -3.10 -16.29
N SER A 35 -17.96 -2.24 -17.05
CA SER A 35 -16.80 -2.66 -17.84
C SER A 35 -15.60 -3.11 -17.02
N SER A 36 -15.52 -2.75 -15.73
CA SER A 36 -14.40 -3.09 -14.83
C SER A 36 -14.21 -4.60 -14.66
N TYR A 37 -15.25 -5.40 -14.94
CA TYR A 37 -15.20 -6.87 -14.84
C TYR A 37 -14.88 -7.57 -16.17
N PHE A 38 -14.88 -6.86 -17.31
CA PHE A 38 -14.77 -7.48 -18.64
C PHE A 38 -13.43 -7.22 -19.32
N PHE A 39 -12.83 -6.06 -19.09
CA PHE A 39 -11.57 -5.71 -19.73
C PHE A 39 -10.75 -4.76 -18.85
N ASP A 40 -9.44 -4.76 -19.09
CA ASP A 40 -8.53 -3.86 -18.40
C ASP A 40 -8.77 -2.41 -18.87
N PRO A 41 -9.00 -1.44 -17.95
CA PRO A 41 -9.17 -0.03 -18.32
C PRO A 41 -7.96 0.59 -19.05
N THR A 42 -6.81 -0.09 -19.08
CA THR A 42 -5.60 0.31 -19.81
C THR A 42 -5.45 -0.35 -21.19
N ASP A 43 -6.33 -1.29 -21.56
CA ASP A 43 -6.30 -1.94 -22.88
C ASP A 43 -6.65 -0.93 -23.98
N PRO A 44 -5.71 -0.58 -24.88
CA PRO A 44 -5.95 0.41 -25.93
C PRO A 44 -6.99 -0.03 -26.97
N ALA A 45 -7.30 -1.33 -27.09
CA ALA A 45 -8.30 -1.84 -28.02
C ALA A 45 -9.74 -1.69 -27.49
N LEU A 46 -9.92 -1.65 -26.17
CA LEU A 46 -11.23 -1.71 -25.52
C LEU A 46 -11.55 -0.47 -24.66
N THR A 47 -10.54 0.28 -24.24
CA THR A 47 -10.71 1.44 -23.36
C THR A 47 -11.23 2.67 -24.09
N THR A 48 -11.74 3.63 -23.32
CA THR A 48 -12.10 4.97 -23.79
C THR A 48 -11.24 6.00 -23.09
N ILE A 49 -11.05 7.16 -23.73
CA ILE A 49 -10.24 8.25 -23.17
C ILE A 49 -10.63 8.59 -21.71
N PRO A 50 -11.93 8.77 -21.35
CA PRO A 50 -12.29 9.06 -19.96
C PRO A 50 -11.91 7.94 -18.99
N ILE A 51 -12.17 6.68 -19.34
CA ILE A 51 -11.87 5.52 -18.48
C ILE A 51 -10.36 5.40 -18.25
N PHE A 52 -9.56 5.50 -19.32
CA PHE A 52 -8.11 5.50 -19.23
C PHE A 52 -7.62 6.60 -18.28
N PHE A 53 -8.11 7.84 -18.42
CA PHE A 53 -7.68 8.93 -17.56
C PHE A 53 -8.06 8.73 -16.09
N THR A 54 -9.23 8.13 -15.79
CA THR A 54 -9.56 7.78 -14.41
C THR A 54 -8.55 6.79 -13.82
N ARG A 55 -8.10 5.79 -14.59
CA ARG A 55 -7.10 4.83 -14.13
C ARG A 55 -5.70 5.43 -14.04
N PHE A 56 -5.36 6.30 -14.98
CA PHE A 56 -4.07 6.97 -15.03
C PHE A 56 -3.83 7.84 -13.78
N ILE A 57 -4.80 8.68 -13.40
CA ILE A 57 -4.62 9.59 -12.26
C ILE A 57 -4.56 8.84 -10.92
N THR A 58 -5.30 7.74 -10.78
CA THR A 58 -5.40 6.95 -9.55
C THR A 58 -4.26 5.95 -9.39
N ASN A 59 -3.57 5.58 -10.47
CA ASN A 59 -2.42 4.67 -10.42
C ASN A 59 -1.31 5.18 -9.49
N PHE A 60 -1.18 6.50 -9.34
CA PHE A 60 -0.20 7.12 -8.45
C PHE A 60 -0.57 7.01 -6.96
N CYS A 61 -1.81 6.67 -6.61
CA CYS A 61 -2.25 6.61 -5.22
C CYS A 61 -1.54 5.51 -4.43
N ALA A 62 -1.42 4.30 -4.98
CA ALA A 62 -0.78 3.19 -4.28
C ALA A 62 0.74 3.43 -4.05
N PRO A 63 1.54 3.86 -5.05
CA PRO A 63 2.92 4.27 -4.83
C PRO A 63 3.07 5.40 -3.81
N ALA A 64 2.18 6.40 -3.84
CA ALA A 64 2.20 7.51 -2.89
C ALA A 64 1.98 7.01 -1.45
N PHE A 65 1.00 6.14 -1.20
CA PHE A 65 0.80 5.58 0.15
C PHE A 65 2.01 4.78 0.64
N SER A 66 2.58 3.93 -0.21
CA SER A 66 3.75 3.13 0.13
C SER A 66 4.95 4.02 0.48
N PHE A 67 5.20 5.06 -0.32
CA PHE A 67 6.25 6.04 -0.04
C PHE A 67 6.02 6.78 1.28
N LEU A 68 4.81 7.32 1.48
CA LEU A 68 4.47 8.07 2.69
C LEU A 68 4.47 7.19 3.95
N ALA A 69 4.13 5.90 3.83
CA ALA A 69 4.27 4.93 4.91
C ALA A 69 5.74 4.74 5.31
N GLY A 70 6.64 4.57 4.33
CA GLY A 70 8.08 4.48 4.55
C GLY A 70 8.67 5.74 5.20
N VAL A 71 8.33 6.92 4.67
CA VAL A 71 8.72 8.21 5.27
C VAL A 71 8.20 8.32 6.70
N SER A 72 6.93 7.98 6.95
CA SER A 72 6.34 8.00 8.29
C SER A 72 7.11 7.08 9.26
N ALA A 73 7.46 5.87 8.82
CA ALA A 73 8.25 4.93 9.62
C ALA A 73 9.65 5.50 9.97
N PHE A 74 10.33 6.10 9.00
CA PHE A 74 11.63 6.76 9.23
C PHE A 74 11.53 7.91 10.23
N MET A 75 10.50 8.75 10.10
CA MET A 75 10.29 9.88 11.01
C MET A 75 9.95 9.46 12.44
N VAL A 76 9.16 8.39 12.60
CA VAL A 76 8.88 7.77 13.90
C VAL A 76 10.14 7.15 14.49
N GLY A 77 10.97 6.52 13.65
CA GLY A 77 12.27 5.95 14.06
C GLY A 77 13.27 6.97 14.59
N LYS A 78 13.17 8.25 14.22
CA LYS A 78 13.97 9.32 14.85
C LYS A 78 13.58 9.61 16.31
N ARG A 79 12.41 9.13 16.78
CA ARG A 79 11.85 9.45 18.09
C ARG A 79 11.72 8.22 19.00
N LYS A 80 12.02 7.02 18.50
CA LYS A 80 11.84 5.74 19.20
C LYS A 80 13.11 4.91 19.09
N SER A 81 13.33 4.01 20.05
CA SER A 81 14.38 3.00 19.92
C SER A 81 14.03 2.00 18.79
N PRO A 82 15.03 1.29 18.23
CA PRO A 82 14.78 0.28 17.20
C PRO A 82 13.77 -0.80 17.64
N ASN A 83 13.85 -1.27 18.88
CA ASN A 83 12.93 -2.29 19.41
C ASN A 83 11.49 -1.75 19.52
N GLU A 84 11.31 -0.53 20.01
CA GLU A 84 9.99 0.10 20.09
C GLU A 84 9.40 0.35 18.70
N LEU A 85 10.23 0.74 17.73
CA LEU A 85 9.82 0.92 16.35
C LEU A 85 9.41 -0.43 15.72
N SER A 86 10.17 -1.49 15.95
CA SER A 86 9.87 -2.84 15.44
C SER A 86 8.50 -3.30 15.93
N GLN A 87 8.26 -3.24 17.25
CA GLN A 87 6.98 -3.65 17.83
C GLN A 87 5.83 -2.78 17.33
N PHE A 88 6.06 -1.48 17.15
CA PHE A 88 5.06 -0.58 16.59
C PHE A 88 4.68 -0.96 15.15
N LEU A 89 5.68 -1.26 14.31
CA LEU A 89 5.48 -1.69 12.93
C LEU A 89 4.81 -3.07 12.85
N LEU A 90 5.21 -4.04 13.67
CA LEU A 90 4.60 -5.37 13.71
C LEU A 90 3.12 -5.29 14.09
N LYS A 91 2.78 -4.63 15.21
CA LYS A 91 1.40 -4.53 15.67
C LYS A 91 0.50 -3.86 14.63
N ARG A 92 0.97 -2.79 14.00
CA ARG A 92 0.24 -2.12 12.92
C ARG A 92 0.16 -2.95 11.66
N GLY A 93 1.24 -3.62 11.27
CA GLY A 93 1.29 -4.47 10.09
C GLY A 93 0.29 -5.61 10.17
N PHE A 94 0.28 -6.34 11.29
CA PHE A 94 -0.72 -7.39 11.54
C PHE A 94 -2.15 -6.84 11.55
N TRP A 95 -2.36 -5.66 12.13
CA TRP A 95 -3.67 -5.02 12.11
C TRP A 95 -4.13 -4.69 10.68
N LEU A 96 -3.26 -4.16 9.82
CA LEU A 96 -3.62 -3.88 8.43
C LEU A 96 -3.90 -5.15 7.63
N VAL A 97 -3.11 -6.21 7.82
CA VAL A 97 -3.37 -7.51 7.20
C VAL A 97 -4.73 -8.05 7.64
N PHE A 98 -5.04 -7.99 8.94
CA PHE A 98 -6.35 -8.39 9.47
C PHE A 98 -7.49 -7.56 8.86
N VAL A 99 -7.33 -6.24 8.78
CA VAL A 99 -8.34 -5.34 8.19
C VAL A 99 -8.60 -5.70 6.73
N GLU A 100 -7.58 -6.02 5.92
CA GLU A 100 -7.83 -6.45 4.54
C GLU A 100 -8.60 -7.78 4.48
N LEU A 101 -8.10 -8.79 5.19
CA LEU A 101 -8.63 -10.15 5.10
C LEU A 101 -10.05 -10.25 5.63
N VAL A 102 -10.43 -9.41 6.60
CA VAL A 102 -11.74 -9.48 7.23
C VAL A 102 -12.62 -8.32 6.80
N VAL A 103 -12.23 -7.07 7.10
CA VAL A 103 -13.10 -5.91 6.89
C VAL A 103 -13.25 -5.61 5.40
N MET A 104 -12.15 -5.61 4.65
CA MET A 104 -12.21 -5.29 3.22
C MET A 104 -12.80 -6.45 2.42
N SER A 105 -12.40 -7.70 2.69
CA SER A 105 -12.98 -8.85 2.00
C SER A 105 -14.51 -8.94 2.20
N PHE A 106 -14.98 -8.68 3.43
CA PHE A 106 -16.42 -8.56 3.69
C PHE A 106 -17.03 -7.32 3.03
N GLY A 107 -16.37 -6.16 3.09
CA GLY A 107 -16.88 -4.90 2.54
C GLY A 107 -17.02 -4.91 1.01
N TRP A 108 -16.19 -5.67 0.30
CA TRP A 108 -16.26 -5.80 -1.16
C TRP A 108 -17.24 -6.89 -1.61
N CYS A 109 -17.24 -8.05 -0.96
CA CYS A 109 -18.01 -9.22 -1.43
C CYS A 109 -19.31 -9.47 -0.66
N PHE A 110 -19.50 -8.84 0.51
CA PHE A 110 -20.58 -9.13 1.46
C PHE A 110 -20.75 -10.63 1.79
N ASP A 111 -19.66 -11.40 1.64
CA ASP A 111 -19.61 -12.85 1.89
C ASP A 111 -19.00 -13.14 3.25
N ILE A 112 -19.79 -13.74 4.14
CA ILE A 112 -19.37 -14.13 5.50
C ILE A 112 -18.52 -15.41 5.47
N THR A 113 -18.57 -16.17 4.38
CA THR A 113 -17.77 -17.40 4.21
C THR A 113 -16.36 -17.14 3.69
N PHE A 114 -16.03 -15.89 3.33
CA PHE A 114 -14.71 -15.47 2.87
C PHE A 114 -14.12 -16.35 1.76
N LYS A 115 -14.95 -16.80 0.81
CA LYS A 115 -14.48 -17.69 -0.29
C LYS A 115 -13.52 -16.98 -1.23
N THR A 116 -13.73 -15.68 -1.42
CA THR A 116 -12.90 -14.83 -2.27
C THR A 116 -12.19 -13.82 -1.38
N VAL A 117 -10.86 -13.86 -1.37
CA VAL A 117 -10.02 -12.91 -0.63
C VAL A 117 -9.17 -12.14 -1.63
N GLY A 118 -9.32 -10.82 -1.63
CA GLY A 118 -8.50 -9.91 -2.42
C GLY A 118 -7.26 -9.46 -1.63
N PHE A 119 -6.14 -9.30 -2.32
CA PHE A 119 -4.91 -8.71 -1.76
C PHE A 119 -4.67 -7.33 -2.37
N GLY A 120 -5.18 -6.29 -1.72
CA GLY A 120 -5.04 -4.90 -2.15
C GLY A 120 -3.94 -4.13 -1.43
N VAL A 121 -4.04 -2.80 -1.52
CA VAL A 121 -3.01 -1.86 -1.05
C VAL A 121 -2.81 -1.93 0.47
N ILE A 122 -3.87 -2.14 1.25
CA ILE A 122 -3.77 -2.21 2.71
C ILE A 122 -2.96 -3.45 3.14
N TRP A 123 -3.17 -4.58 2.46
CA TRP A 123 -2.44 -5.82 2.73
C TRP A 123 -0.95 -5.68 2.44
N ILE A 124 -0.58 -5.16 1.26
CA ILE A 124 0.83 -5.00 0.89
C ILE A 124 1.53 -4.01 1.82
N LEU A 125 0.84 -2.95 2.28
CA LEU A 125 1.37 -2.05 3.32
C LEU A 125 1.59 -2.77 4.65
N GLY A 126 0.63 -3.62 5.06
CA GLY A 126 0.72 -4.41 6.28
C GLY A 126 1.92 -5.36 6.28
N ILE A 127 2.06 -6.16 5.22
CA ILE A 127 3.20 -7.06 5.04
C ILE A 127 4.50 -6.28 4.95
N SER A 128 4.55 -5.19 4.20
CA SER A 128 5.74 -4.33 4.11
C SER A 128 6.17 -3.80 5.48
N MET A 129 5.24 -3.42 6.36
CA MET A 129 5.55 -3.01 7.73
C MET A 129 6.13 -4.16 8.57
N ILE A 130 5.61 -5.39 8.41
CA ILE A 130 6.13 -6.58 9.11
C ILE A 130 7.56 -6.88 8.68
N PHE A 131 7.85 -6.90 7.37
CA PHE A 131 9.21 -7.07 6.87
C PHE A 131 10.13 -5.93 7.32
N LEU A 132 9.66 -4.68 7.27
CA LEU A 132 10.42 -3.53 7.72
C LEU A 132 10.77 -3.63 9.20
N ALA A 133 9.88 -4.17 10.04
CA ALA A 133 10.12 -4.34 11.47
C ALA A 133 11.32 -5.26 11.78
N VAL A 134 11.66 -6.18 10.87
CA VAL A 134 12.88 -6.98 10.94
C VAL A 134 14.06 -6.19 10.38
N LEU A 135 13.88 -5.61 9.18
CA LEU A 135 14.93 -4.90 8.44
C LEU A 135 15.52 -3.71 9.20
N ILE A 136 14.77 -3.04 10.07
CA ILE A 136 15.27 -1.88 10.83
C ILE A 136 16.43 -2.20 11.77
N HIS A 137 16.66 -3.49 12.10
CA HIS A 137 17.79 -3.91 12.95
C HIS A 137 19.09 -4.04 12.15
N LEU A 138 19.03 -4.02 10.82
CA LEU A 138 20.21 -4.10 9.97
C LEU A 138 20.89 -2.73 9.86
N PRO A 139 22.22 -2.70 9.59
CA PRO A 139 22.91 -1.46 9.30
C PRO A 139 22.35 -0.82 8.01
N LYS A 140 22.31 0.52 7.97
CA LYS A 140 21.74 1.29 6.84
C LYS A 140 22.28 0.89 5.47
N LYS A 141 23.57 0.49 5.40
CA LYS A 141 24.19 0.01 4.16
C LYS A 141 23.53 -1.28 3.65
N ALA A 142 23.23 -2.22 4.54
CA ALA A 142 22.56 -3.47 4.17
C ALA A 142 21.12 -3.22 3.71
N ILE A 143 20.39 -2.30 4.36
CA ILE A 143 19.05 -1.88 3.93
C ILE A 143 19.11 -1.26 2.53
N LEU A 144 20.07 -0.37 2.26
CA LEU A 144 20.24 0.24 0.94
C LEU A 144 20.53 -0.80 -0.14
N ILE A 145 21.46 -1.72 0.11
CA ILE A 145 21.78 -2.81 -0.82
C ILE A 145 20.55 -3.67 -1.07
N PHE A 146 19.83 -4.06 -0.01
CA PHE A 146 18.60 -4.83 -0.12
C PHE A 146 17.54 -4.11 -0.98
N SER A 147 17.30 -2.81 -0.75
CA SER A 147 16.39 -2.01 -1.57
C SER A 147 16.81 -1.94 -3.03
N CYS A 148 18.10 -1.73 -3.31
CA CYS A 148 18.60 -1.70 -4.69
C CYS A 148 18.44 -3.05 -5.38
N VAL A 149 18.80 -4.15 -4.71
CA VAL A 149 18.63 -5.51 -5.24
C VAL A 149 17.16 -5.80 -5.52
N LEU A 150 16.25 -5.40 -4.62
CA LEU A 150 14.81 -5.60 -4.83
C LEU A 150 14.31 -4.80 -6.04
N ILE A 151 14.66 -3.51 -6.15
CA ILE A 151 14.20 -2.65 -7.24
C ILE A 151 14.76 -3.12 -8.59
N PHE A 152 16.08 -3.37 -8.70
CA PHE A 152 16.68 -3.74 -9.97
C PHE A 152 16.50 -5.23 -10.30
N GLY A 153 16.24 -6.07 -9.30
CA GLY A 153 16.05 -7.51 -9.46
C GLY A 153 14.59 -7.97 -9.53
N HIS A 154 13.60 -7.09 -9.35
CA HIS A 154 12.19 -7.52 -9.28
C HIS A 154 11.70 -8.29 -10.53
N ASN A 155 12.22 -7.94 -11.71
CA ASN A 155 11.85 -8.57 -12.98
C ASN A 155 12.69 -9.79 -13.35
N LEU A 156 13.66 -10.19 -12.50
CA LEU A 156 14.57 -11.28 -12.83
C LEU A 156 13.85 -12.64 -12.93
N LEU A 157 12.69 -12.76 -12.28
CA LEU A 157 11.87 -13.98 -12.29
C LEU A 157 10.78 -13.96 -13.37
N ASP A 158 10.62 -12.87 -14.14
CA ASP A 158 9.58 -12.74 -15.18
C ASP A 158 9.72 -13.80 -16.28
N THR A 159 10.92 -14.34 -16.48
CA THR A 159 11.17 -15.41 -17.46
C THR A 159 10.72 -16.80 -16.98
N ILE A 160 10.48 -16.98 -15.68
CA ILE A 160 10.06 -18.26 -15.11
C ILE A 160 8.56 -18.40 -15.30
N HIS A 161 8.18 -19.14 -16.33
CA HIS A 161 6.80 -19.52 -16.57
C HIS A 161 6.60 -20.95 -16.07
N PHE A 162 5.47 -21.20 -15.43
CA PHE A 162 5.02 -22.57 -15.22
C PHE A 162 4.38 -23.03 -16.53
N ASP A 163 4.89 -24.12 -17.10
CA ASP A 163 4.22 -24.78 -18.21
C ASP A 163 2.87 -25.30 -17.68
N ASN A 164 1.78 -24.71 -18.19
CA ASN A 164 0.42 -25.22 -18.01
C ASN A 164 0.11 -26.27 -19.07
#